data_AF-A0A3S4ZUF7-F1
#
_entry.id   AF-A0A3S4ZUF7-F1
#
_cell.length_a   1.000
_cell.length_b   1.000
_cell.length_c   1.000
_cell.angle_alpha   90.00
_cell.angle_beta   90.00
_cell.angle_gamma   90.00
#
_symmetry.space_group_name_H-M   'P 1'
#
loop_
_entity.id
_entity.type
_entity.pdbx_description
1 polymer ?
#
loop_
_entity_poly.entity_id
_entity_poly.type
_entity_poly.pdbx_seq_one_letter_code
_entity_poly.pdbx_strand_id
1 'polypeptide(L)'
;MSSARVAISHSPELSLHYGRSDGFPWHIEVKNLLTRIFRLPSFRPLQIIAINATLDKRDVILVMPTGAGKSLVYQLPAMVTLEANGKMVGSRFSLVITPLVSLMYDQLISLKRLDLPADTVAIMNATTSQAEQKRILDLMVQKPVRHY
;
A
#
# COMPACT_ATOMS: atom_id res chain seq x y z
N MET A 1 9.06 -14.36 22.43
CA MET A 1 8.46 -14.46 21.08
C MET A 1 7.43 -13.34 20.92
N SER A 2 7.72 -12.30 20.13
CA SER A 2 6.75 -11.22 19.90
C SER A 2 5.63 -11.75 19.01
N SER A 3 4.40 -11.85 19.55
CA SER A 3 3.24 -12.33 18.79
C SER A 3 2.86 -11.28 17.74
N ALA A 4 2.86 -11.64 16.45
CA ALA A 4 2.30 -10.78 15.41
C ALA A 4 0.79 -10.61 15.63
N ARG A 5 0.28 -9.38 15.50
CA ARG A 5 -1.13 -9.04 15.73
C ARG A 5 -1.60 -8.00 14.74
N VAL A 6 -2.88 -8.08 14.38
CA VAL A 6 -3.58 -7.05 13.61
C VAL A 6 -4.82 -6.65 14.40
N ALA A 7 -5.01 -5.35 14.58
CA ALA A 7 -6.20 -4.78 15.18
C ALA A 7 -6.87 -3.89 14.14
N ILE A 8 -8.18 -4.06 13.97
CA ILE A 8 -8.99 -3.33 13.00
C ILE A 8 -10.03 -2.54 13.79
N SER A 9 -10.20 -1.26 13.45
CA SER A 9 -11.17 -0.41 14.13
C SER A 9 -12.59 -0.99 14.10
N HIS A 10 -13.30 -0.82 15.21
CA HIS A 10 -14.73 -1.13 15.38
C HIS A 10 -15.18 -2.61 15.26
N SER A 11 -14.29 -3.60 15.06
CA SER A 11 -14.65 -5.04 15.18
C SER A 11 -13.41 -5.97 15.21
N PRO A 12 -12.95 -6.41 16.39
CA PRO A 12 -11.83 -7.37 16.51
C PRO A 12 -12.09 -8.71 15.80
N GLU A 13 -13.36 -9.08 15.69
CA GLU A 13 -13.83 -10.38 15.19
C GLU A 13 -13.78 -10.48 13.66
N LEU A 14 -13.60 -9.35 12.96
CA LEU A 14 -13.52 -9.31 11.49
C LEU A 14 -12.18 -9.81 10.92
N SER A 15 -11.21 -10.18 11.78
CA SER A 15 -9.93 -10.73 11.32
C SER A 15 -10.11 -11.97 10.44
N LEU A 16 -11.12 -12.80 10.74
CA LEU A 16 -11.49 -13.98 9.93
C LEU A 16 -12.14 -13.58 8.59
N HIS A 17 -12.93 -12.51 8.57
CA HIS A 17 -13.57 -12.00 7.36
C HIS A 17 -12.53 -11.47 6.36
N TYR A 18 -11.61 -10.62 6.82
CA TYR A 18 -10.56 -10.04 5.99
C TYR A 18 -9.41 -11.02 5.66
N GLY A 19 -9.36 -12.18 6.34
CA GLY A 19 -8.39 -13.24 6.06
C GLY A 19 -8.65 -13.98 4.75
N ARG A 20 -9.83 -13.82 4.15
CA ARG A 20 -10.19 -14.47 2.89
C ARG A 20 -9.46 -13.83 1.70
N SER A 21 -8.89 -14.68 0.85
CA SER A 21 -8.26 -14.26 -0.41
C SER A 21 -9.27 -14.01 -1.52
N ASP A 22 -10.44 -14.62 -1.44
CA ASP A 22 -11.55 -14.58 -2.39
C ASP A 22 -12.83 -14.13 -1.66
N GLY A 23 -13.56 -13.19 -2.26
CA GLY A 23 -14.76 -12.61 -1.63
C GLY A 23 -14.75 -11.09 -1.51
N PHE A 24 -13.65 -10.43 -1.90
CA PHE A 24 -13.61 -8.98 -2.06
C PHE A 24 -13.61 -8.59 -3.54
N PRO A 25 -14.23 -7.46 -3.93
CA PRO A 25 -14.25 -7.00 -5.33
C PRO A 25 -12.85 -6.81 -5.93
N TRP A 26 -11.85 -6.52 -5.11
CA TRP A 26 -10.47 -6.26 -5.52
C TRP A 26 -9.55 -7.49 -5.53
N HIS A 27 -10.04 -8.69 -5.21
CA HIS A 27 -9.18 -9.86 -5.00
C HIS A 27 -8.31 -10.23 -6.22
N ILE A 28 -8.86 -10.13 -7.44
CA ILE A 28 -8.13 -10.41 -8.69
C ILE A 28 -6.96 -9.44 -8.84
N GLU A 29 -7.23 -8.15 -8.66
CA GLU A 29 -6.21 -7.11 -8.80
C GLU A 29 -5.14 -7.21 -7.73
N VAL A 30 -5.54 -7.45 -6.48
CA VAL A 30 -4.61 -7.65 -5.37
C VAL A 30 -3.65 -8.82 -5.66
N LYS A 31 -4.17 -9.92 -6.21
CA LYS A 31 -3.36 -11.09 -6.62
C LYS A 31 -2.46 -10.77 -7.83
N ASN A 32 -2.96 -10.02 -8.81
CA ASN A 32 -2.19 -9.60 -9.98
C ASN A 32 -1.04 -8.67 -9.58
N LEU A 33 -1.30 -7.67 -8.74
CA LEU A 33 -0.26 -6.76 -8.24
C LEU A 33 0.80 -7.51 -7.43
N LEU A 34 0.37 -8.42 -6.55
CA LEU A 34 1.30 -9.25 -5.76
C LEU A 34 2.28 -10.02 -6.65
N THR A 35 1.78 -10.62 -7.73
CA THR A 35 2.56 -11.52 -8.59
C THR A 35 3.33 -10.77 -9.68
N ARG A 36 2.71 -9.78 -10.34
CA ARG A 36 3.30 -9.07 -11.48
C ARG A 36 4.22 -7.94 -11.06
N ILE A 37 3.80 -7.14 -10.08
CA ILE A 37 4.55 -5.97 -9.63
C ILE A 37 5.50 -6.35 -8.49
N PHE A 38 4.96 -6.91 -7.42
CA PHE A 38 5.78 -7.25 -6.24
C PHE A 38 6.56 -8.56 -6.40
N ARG A 39 6.28 -9.36 -7.44
CA ARG A 39 6.96 -10.64 -7.75
C ARG A 39 7.00 -11.60 -6.56
N LEU A 40 5.93 -11.62 -5.76
CA LEU A 40 5.78 -12.48 -4.60
C LEU A 40 4.81 -13.64 -4.90
N PRO A 41 5.12 -14.88 -4.46
CA PRO A 41 4.29 -16.05 -4.75
C PRO A 41 3.01 -16.11 -3.89
N SER A 42 3.04 -15.54 -2.69
CA SER A 42 1.92 -15.57 -1.73
C SER A 42 2.07 -14.49 -0.66
N PHE A 43 0.96 -14.21 0.02
CA PHE A 43 0.95 -13.35 1.21
C PHE A 43 1.53 -14.09 2.41
N ARG A 44 2.30 -13.37 3.22
CA ARG A 44 2.68 -13.79 4.57
C ARG A 44 1.51 -13.61 5.54
N PRO A 45 1.56 -14.25 6.72
CA PRO A 45 0.50 -14.11 7.72
C PRO A 45 0.18 -12.64 8.01
N LEU A 46 -1.11 -12.37 8.23
CA LEU A 46 -1.69 -11.05 8.52
C LEU A 46 -1.66 -10.01 7.38
N GLN A 47 -0.85 -10.20 6.34
CA GLN A 47 -0.76 -9.21 5.25
C GLN A 47 -2.09 -9.02 4.54
N ILE A 48 -2.74 -10.13 4.13
CA ILE A 48 -4.02 -10.06 3.41
C ILE A 48 -5.13 -9.43 4.26
N ILE A 49 -5.12 -9.69 5.57
CA ILE A 49 -6.07 -9.09 6.53
C ILE A 49 -5.93 -7.57 6.52
N ALA A 50 -4.70 -7.08 6.67
CA ALA A 50 -4.43 -5.64 6.68
C ALA A 50 -4.75 -4.99 5.32
N ILE A 51 -4.41 -5.65 4.20
CA ILE A 51 -4.67 -5.15 2.84
C ILE A 51 -6.17 -5.04 2.59
N ASN A 52 -6.93 -6.10 2.86
CA ASN A 52 -8.38 -6.11 2.65
C ASN A 52 -9.09 -5.08 3.54
N ALA A 53 -8.71 -4.99 4.83
CA ALA A 53 -9.27 -4.00 5.73
C ALA A 53 -8.96 -2.56 5.29
N THR A 54 -7.74 -2.31 4.79
CA THR A 54 -7.33 -1.00 4.25
C THR A 54 -8.15 -0.64 3.01
N LEU A 55 -8.34 -1.58 2.08
CA LEU A 55 -9.14 -1.37 0.86
C LEU A 55 -10.64 -1.19 1.17
N ASP A 56 -11.12 -1.77 2.28
CA ASP A 56 -12.45 -1.55 2.85
C ASP A 56 -12.55 -0.27 3.71
N LYS A 57 -11.54 0.60 3.66
CA LYS A 57 -11.50 1.90 4.35
C LYS A 57 -11.62 1.80 5.88
N ARG A 58 -11.04 0.75 6.46
CA ARG A 58 -10.92 0.59 7.92
C ARG A 58 -9.56 1.05 8.41
N ASP A 59 -9.53 1.63 9.61
CA ASP A 59 -8.26 1.87 10.30
C ASP A 59 -7.66 0.56 10.79
N VAL A 60 -6.37 0.36 10.52
CA VAL A 60 -5.63 -0.87 10.83
C VAL A 60 -4.38 -0.54 11.63
N ILE A 61 -4.20 -1.24 12.75
CA ILE A 61 -2.94 -1.29 13.50
C ILE A 61 -2.33 -2.67 13.27
N LEU A 62 -1.15 -2.71 12.66
CA LEU A 62 -0.44 -3.94 12.35
C LEU A 62 0.88 -4.01 13.11
N VAL A 63 1.02 -5.04 13.95
CA VAL A 63 2.24 -5.33 14.71
C VAL A 63 2.88 -6.58 14.13
N MET A 64 4.02 -6.41 13.46
CA MET A 64 4.79 -7.51 12.86
C MET A 64 6.30 -7.30 13.10
N PRO A 65 7.09 -8.38 13.23
CA PRO A 65 8.53 -8.28 13.40
C PRO A 65 9.22 -7.65 12.18
N THR A 66 10.45 -7.18 12.37
CA THR A 66 11.28 -6.67 11.26
C THR A 66 11.50 -7.77 10.20
N GLY A 67 11.55 -7.37 8.93
CA GLY A 67 11.68 -8.32 7.82
C GLY A 67 10.39 -9.09 7.47
N ALA A 68 9.31 -8.94 8.24
CA ALA A 68 8.06 -9.68 8.01
C ALA A 68 7.23 -9.17 6.81
N GLY A 69 7.67 -8.11 6.11
CA GLY A 69 6.99 -7.57 4.93
C GLY A 69 5.89 -6.57 5.26
N LYS A 70 6.07 -5.76 6.31
CA LYS A 70 5.12 -4.72 6.73
C LYS A 70 4.82 -3.72 5.61
N SER A 71 5.82 -3.36 4.81
CA SER A 71 5.65 -2.34 3.77
C SER A 71 4.60 -2.70 2.73
N LEU A 72 4.48 -3.99 2.41
CA LEU A 72 3.51 -4.48 1.42
C LEU A 72 2.07 -4.10 1.78
N VAL A 73 1.72 -4.02 3.06
CA VAL A 73 0.33 -3.82 3.50
C VAL A 73 -0.20 -2.41 3.25
N TYR A 74 0.66 -1.42 2.99
CA TYR A 74 0.26 -0.09 2.52
C TYR A 74 0.68 0.15 1.07
N GLN A 75 1.76 -0.47 0.58
CA GLN A 75 2.21 -0.31 -0.81
C GLN A 75 1.26 -0.97 -1.80
N LEU A 76 0.78 -2.18 -1.52
CA LEU A 76 -0.09 -2.87 -2.46
C LEU A 76 -1.46 -2.17 -2.58
N PRO A 77 -2.16 -1.81 -1.48
CA PRO A 77 -3.39 -1.04 -1.58
C PRO A 77 -3.24 0.29 -2.30
N ALA A 78 -2.07 0.95 -2.20
CA ALA A 78 -1.79 2.20 -2.89
C ALA A 78 -1.78 2.07 -4.43
N MET A 79 -1.56 0.86 -4.94
CA MET A 79 -1.51 0.56 -6.37
C MET A 79 -2.85 0.02 -6.90
N VAL A 80 -3.78 -0.37 -6.02
CA VAL A 80 -5.10 -0.82 -6.44
C VAL A 80 -5.90 0.39 -6.94
N THR A 81 -6.27 0.37 -8.22
CA THR A 81 -7.10 1.41 -8.85
C THR A 81 -8.17 0.78 -9.73
N LEU A 82 -9.25 0.31 -9.10
CA LEU A 82 -10.34 -0.40 -9.78
C LEU A 82 -11.66 0.35 -9.67
N GLU A 83 -12.46 0.30 -10.73
CA GLU A 83 -13.86 0.67 -10.66
C GLU A 83 -14.68 -0.61 -10.43
N ALA A 84 -15.41 -0.68 -9.32
CA ALA A 84 -16.30 -1.77 -9.00
C ALA A 84 -17.68 -1.22 -8.64
N ASN A 85 -18.72 -1.68 -9.32
CA ASN A 85 -20.11 -1.25 -9.09
C ASN A 85 -20.29 0.29 -9.18
N GLY A 86 -19.62 0.94 -10.13
CA GLY A 86 -19.64 2.40 -10.30
C GLY A 86 -18.93 3.18 -9.18
N LYS A 87 -18.18 2.50 -8.30
CA LYS A 87 -17.37 3.11 -7.24
C LYS A 87 -15.89 2.84 -7.49
N MET A 88 -15.09 3.89 -7.34
CA MET A 88 -13.64 3.76 -7.32
C MET A 88 -13.20 3.11 -6.02
N VAL A 89 -12.58 1.95 -6.14
CA VAL A 89 -11.90 1.20 -5.09
C VAL A 89 -10.41 1.41 -5.29
N GLY A 90 -9.76 1.95 -4.25
CA GLY A 90 -8.36 2.37 -4.31
C GLY A 90 -8.14 3.77 -3.78
N SER A 91 -6.87 4.13 -3.64
CA SER A 91 -6.44 5.46 -3.24
C SER A 91 -5.85 6.19 -4.45
N ARG A 92 -6.17 7.48 -4.61
CA ARG A 92 -5.54 8.31 -5.66
C ARG A 92 -4.04 8.47 -5.44
N PHE A 93 -3.63 8.54 -4.18
CA PHE A 93 -2.26 8.49 -3.73
C PHE A 93 -2.26 7.93 -2.29
N SER A 94 -1.10 7.48 -1.82
CA SER A 94 -0.91 7.12 -0.41
C SER A 94 0.23 7.93 0.19
N LEU A 95 -0.03 8.55 1.35
CA LEU A 95 0.99 9.27 2.11
C LEU A 95 1.60 8.34 3.15
N VAL A 96 2.91 8.15 3.07
CA VAL A 96 3.67 7.34 4.04
C VAL A 96 4.55 8.28 4.86
N ILE A 97 4.28 8.34 6.16
CA ILE A 97 5.07 9.13 7.12
C ILE A 97 6.12 8.20 7.75
N THR A 98 7.38 8.61 7.71
CA THR A 98 8.50 7.87 8.31
C THR A 98 9.38 8.82 9.11
N PRO A 99 9.91 8.39 10.27
CA PRO A 99 10.71 9.24 11.14
C PRO A 99 12.12 9.53 10.61
N LEU A 100 12.64 8.70 9.68
CA LEU A 100 14.03 8.78 9.24
C LEU A 100 14.12 8.93 7.72
N VAL A 101 14.98 9.85 7.28
CA VAL A 101 15.31 10.06 5.86
C VAL A 101 15.93 8.80 5.25
N SER A 102 16.79 8.07 5.97
CA SER A 102 17.36 6.80 5.51
C SER A 102 16.27 5.78 5.16
N LEU A 103 15.25 5.64 6.01
CA LEU A 103 14.11 4.76 5.74
C LEU A 103 13.32 5.20 4.50
N MET A 104 13.20 6.50 4.23
CA MET A 104 12.56 6.98 2.99
C MET A 104 13.30 6.46 1.76
N TYR A 105 14.63 6.59 1.74
CA TYR A 105 15.46 6.17 0.62
C TYR A 105 15.49 4.64 0.48
N ASP A 106 15.51 3.88 1.58
CA ASP A 106 15.42 2.42 1.53
C ASP A 106 14.12 1.96 0.85
N GLN A 107 12.99 2.59 1.18
CA GLN A 107 11.71 2.29 0.52
C GLN A 107 11.72 2.69 -0.96
N LEU A 108 12.25 3.87 -1.31
CA LEU A 108 12.34 4.32 -2.69
C LEU A 108 13.21 3.39 -3.54
N ILE A 109 14.38 2.99 -3.05
CA ILE A 109 15.27 2.06 -3.74
C ILE A 109 14.57 0.72 -3.95
N SER A 110 13.85 0.21 -2.94
CA SER A 110 13.07 -1.02 -3.06
C SER A 110 11.97 -0.92 -4.13
N LEU A 111 11.26 0.20 -4.19
CA LEU A 111 10.17 0.41 -5.15
C LEU A 111 10.67 0.66 -6.57
N LYS A 112 11.83 1.34 -6.73
CA LYS A 112 12.47 1.53 -8.04
C LYS A 112 12.86 0.22 -8.73
N ARG A 113 13.03 -0.88 -7.97
CA ARG A 113 13.32 -2.21 -8.51
C ARG A 113 12.09 -2.92 -9.08
N LEU A 114 10.89 -2.35 -8.90
CA LEU A 114 9.63 -2.94 -9.35
C LEU A 114 9.21 -2.42 -10.75
N ASP A 115 10.09 -1.72 -11.46
CA ASP A 115 9.86 -1.17 -12.81
C ASP A 115 8.56 -0.34 -12.92
N LEU A 116 8.25 0.42 -11.86
CA LEU A 116 7.07 1.27 -11.80
C LEU A 116 7.21 2.47 -12.75
N PRO A 117 6.09 3.00 -13.29
CA PRO A 117 6.12 4.25 -14.05
C PRO A 117 6.81 5.37 -13.28
N ALA A 118 7.39 6.30 -14.03
CA ALA A 118 7.88 7.55 -13.47
C ALA A 118 6.77 8.20 -12.62
N ASP A 119 7.18 8.84 -11.52
CA ASP A 119 6.28 9.58 -10.62
C ASP A 119 5.30 8.73 -9.79
N THR A 120 5.37 7.40 -9.85
CA THR A 120 4.62 6.52 -8.95
C THR A 120 5.01 6.70 -7.49
N VAL A 121 6.27 7.09 -7.23
CA VAL A 121 6.81 7.27 -5.87
C VAL A 121 7.63 8.56 -5.82
N ALA A 122 7.37 9.38 -4.80
CA ALA A 122 8.12 10.59 -4.53
C ALA A 122 8.54 10.68 -3.05
N ILE A 123 9.61 11.43 -2.78
CA ILE A 123 10.13 11.71 -1.43
C ILE A 123 10.08 13.21 -1.20
N MET A 124 9.57 13.61 -0.05
CA MET A 124 9.60 15.00 0.42
C MET A 124 10.24 15.06 1.81
N ASN A 125 11.35 15.80 1.93
CA ASN A 125 12.06 16.06 3.18
C ASN A 125 12.58 17.52 3.22
N ALA A 126 13.32 17.88 4.27
CA ALA A 126 13.83 19.24 4.46
C ALA A 126 14.80 19.72 3.35
N THR A 127 15.41 18.79 2.60
CA THR A 127 16.34 19.10 1.50
C THR A 127 15.69 19.09 0.12
N THR A 128 14.40 18.74 0.02
CA THR A 128 13.67 18.75 -1.26
C THR A 128 13.55 20.18 -1.78
N SER A 129 13.98 20.42 -3.02
CA SER A 129 13.92 21.75 -3.65
C SER A 129 12.47 22.23 -3.81
N GLN A 130 12.26 23.55 -3.85
CA GLN A 130 10.91 24.12 -4.04
C GLN A 130 10.25 23.66 -5.35
N ALA A 131 11.05 23.52 -6.42
CA ALA A 131 10.57 23.02 -7.70
C ALA A 131 10.05 21.57 -7.58
N GLU A 132 10.77 20.71 -6.88
CA GLU A 132 10.37 19.33 -6.67
C GLU A 132 9.17 19.22 -5.72
N GLN A 133 9.13 20.03 -4.65
CA GLN A 133 7.96 20.10 -3.76
C GLN A 133 6.70 20.48 -4.53
N LYS A 134 6.78 21.53 -5.36
CA LYS A 134 5.67 21.96 -6.21
C LYS A 134 5.23 20.83 -7.15
N ARG A 135 6.18 20.16 -7.81
CA ARG A 135 5.90 19.03 -8.72
C ARG A 135 5.16 17.90 -8.01
N ILE A 136 5.60 17.51 -6.81
CA ILE A 136 4.96 16.47 -6.01
C ILE A 136 3.54 16.87 -5.61
N LEU A 137 3.34 18.12 -5.16
CA LEU A 137 2.02 18.63 -4.80
C LEU A 137 1.08 18.66 -6.01
N ASP A 138 1.58 19.08 -7.17
CA ASP A 138 0.80 19.08 -8.41
C ASP A 138 0.34 17.65 -8.78
N LEU A 139 1.21 16.64 -8.63
CA LEU A 139 0.88 15.23 -8.86
C LEU A 139 -0.21 14.71 -7.91
N MET A 140 -0.23 15.16 -6.64
CA MET A 140 -1.24 14.76 -5.67
C MET A 140 -2.65 15.26 -6.03
N VAL A 141 -2.74 16.38 -6.77
CA VAL A 141 -4.02 17.00 -7.16
C VAL A 141 -4.54 16.43 -8.49
N GLN A 142 -3.65 16.02 -9.39
CA GLN A 142 -4.01 15.49 -10.70
C GLN A 142 -4.73 14.12 -10.61
N LYS A 143 -5.59 13.80 -11.60
CA LYS A 143 -6.22 12.48 -11.68
C LYS A 143 -5.15 11.45 -12.10
N PRO A 144 -5.05 10.29 -11.42
CA PRO A 144 -4.06 9.30 -11.80
C PRO A 144 -4.28 8.83 -13.24
N VAL A 145 -3.23 8.90 -14.07
CA VAL A 145 -3.22 8.38 -15.43
C VAL A 145 -2.73 6.93 -15.36
N ARG A 146 -3.52 5.98 -15.89
CA ARG A 146 -3.14 4.56 -15.91
C ARG A 146 -1.94 4.35 -16.83
N HIS A 147 -0.88 3.74 -16.30
CA HIS A 147 0.28 3.30 -17.08
C HIS A 147 0.78 1.94 -16.59
N TYR A 148 -0.09 0.93 -16.54
CA TYR A 148 0.29 -0.46 -16.26
C TYR A 148 -0.71 -1.44 -16.86
#